data_AF-A0A0T6A4R3-F1
#
_entry.id   AF-A0A0T6A4R3-F1
#
_cell.length_a   1.000
_cell.length_b   1.000
_cell.length_c   1.000
_cell.angle_alpha   90.00
_cell.angle_beta   90.00
_cell.angle_gamma   90.00
#
_symmetry.space_group_name_H-M   'P 1'
#
loop_
_entity.id
_entity.type
_entity.pdbx_description
1 polymer ?
#
loop_
_entity_poly.entity_id
_entity_poly.type
_entity_poly.pdbx_seq_one_letter_code
_entity_poly.pdbx_strand_id
1 'polypeptide(L)'
;MAESGERRAWASDQPFANAFPEVRDAVVEYEISGRDLRGEGTSRGRSTMSVVGGTFQGRIPCHHPQCHGGGFEIERIVDQMVKARQETREGVLVCPGWIGDSDRVPCVNGVSYTVVLFFRPRPRPEKPQR
;
A
#
# COMPACT_ATOMS: atom_id res chain seq x y z
N MET A 1 -20.59 -29.56 8.77
CA MET A 1 -20.94 -28.86 7.51
C MET A 1 -19.92 -27.74 7.35
N ALA A 2 -19.27 -27.72 6.20
CA ALA A 2 -17.94 -27.15 5.98
C ALA A 2 -17.87 -25.62 6.13
N GLU A 3 -16.69 -25.21 6.55
CA GLU A 3 -16.23 -23.84 6.79
C GLU A 3 -16.55 -22.94 5.60
N SER A 4 -17.39 -21.95 5.85
CA SER A 4 -17.68 -20.88 4.89
C SER A 4 -16.43 -20.01 4.79
N GLY A 5 -15.58 -20.33 3.81
CA GLY A 5 -14.49 -19.49 3.37
C GLY A 5 -15.03 -18.14 2.95
N GLU A 6 -14.94 -17.18 3.87
CA GLU A 6 -15.27 -15.78 3.67
C GLU A 6 -14.28 -15.21 2.64
N ARG A 7 -14.64 -15.38 1.36
CA ARG A 7 -14.06 -14.64 0.25
C ARG A 7 -14.51 -13.20 0.45
N ARG A 8 -13.77 -12.45 1.27
CA ARG A 8 -13.84 -10.99 1.33
C ARG A 8 -13.58 -10.47 -0.07
N ALA A 9 -14.65 -10.27 -0.82
CA ALA A 9 -14.66 -9.45 -1.99
C ALA A 9 -14.21 -8.07 -1.51
N TRP A 10 -12.95 -7.74 -1.78
CA TRP A 10 -12.36 -6.44 -1.51
C TRP A 10 -13.09 -5.40 -2.38
N ALA A 11 -14.21 -4.91 -1.89
CA ALA A 11 -14.91 -3.77 -2.44
C ALA A 11 -13.93 -2.58 -2.39
N SER A 12 -13.38 -2.26 -3.56
CA SER A 12 -12.38 -1.21 -3.77
C SER A 12 -12.92 0.22 -3.57
N ASP A 13 -13.91 0.40 -2.69
CA ASP A 13 -14.60 1.67 -2.45
C ASP A 13 -15.16 1.78 -1.01
N GLN A 14 -14.62 1.03 -0.03
CA GLN A 14 -14.83 1.47 1.34
C GLN A 14 -13.83 2.60 1.63
N PRO A 15 -14.28 3.78 2.09
CA PRO A 15 -13.35 4.82 2.51
C PRO A 15 -12.44 4.20 3.57
N PHE A 16 -11.13 4.44 3.48
CA PHE A 16 -10.12 3.90 4.40
C PHE A 16 -10.54 3.97 5.88
N ALA A 17 -11.28 5.01 6.26
CA ALA A 17 -11.87 5.19 7.59
C ALA A 17 -12.80 4.05 8.04
N ASN A 18 -13.50 3.39 7.12
CA ASN A 18 -14.33 2.21 7.39
C ASN A 18 -13.49 0.93 7.51
N ALA A 19 -12.43 0.80 6.72
CA ALA A 19 -11.53 -0.36 6.78
C ALA A 19 -10.67 -0.35 8.05
N PHE A 20 -10.27 0.84 8.51
CA PHE A 20 -9.35 1.02 9.65
C PHE A 20 -9.87 2.09 10.62
N PRO A 21 -10.89 1.80 11.44
CA PRO A 21 -11.48 2.79 12.37
C PRO A 21 -10.50 3.25 13.47
N GLU A 22 -9.48 2.45 13.76
CA GLU A 22 -8.43 2.76 14.74
C GLU A 22 -7.37 3.75 14.21
N VAL A 23 -7.31 3.93 12.90
CA VAL A 23 -6.36 4.84 12.25
C VAL A 23 -7.07 6.18 12.02
N ARG A 24 -6.44 7.26 12.48
CA ARG A 24 -6.87 8.64 12.24
C ARG A 24 -6.47 9.09 10.84
N ASP A 25 -5.21 8.85 10.47
CA ASP A 25 -4.66 9.23 9.18
C ASP A 25 -3.54 8.26 8.79
N ALA A 26 -3.32 8.12 7.49
CA ALA A 26 -2.21 7.33 6.94
C ALA A 26 -1.55 8.14 5.85
N VAL A 27 -0.26 8.40 6.01
CA VAL A 27 0.57 9.08 5.02
C VAL A 27 1.47 8.03 4.39
N VAL A 28 1.33 7.85 3.09
CA VAL A 28 2.17 6.93 2.31
C VAL A 28 3.01 7.77 1.37
N GLU A 29 4.29 7.89 1.68
CA GLU A 29 5.27 8.42 0.74
C GLU A 29 5.86 7.26 -0.04
N TYR A 30 5.94 7.41 -1.35
CA TYR A 30 6.57 6.39 -2.19
C TYR A 30 7.40 7.03 -3.29
N GLU A 31 8.51 6.39 -3.60
CA GLU A 31 9.44 6.77 -4.63
C GLU A 31 9.59 5.61 -5.62
N ILE A 32 9.04 5.79 -6.82
CA ILE A 32 9.18 4.80 -7.88
C ILE A 32 10.61 4.88 -8.41
N SER A 33 11.29 3.74 -8.42
CA SER A 33 12.59 3.55 -9.04
C SER A 33 12.44 2.53 -10.16
N GLY A 34 12.16 3.05 -11.37
CA GLY A 34 12.12 2.23 -12.57
C GLY A 34 13.49 2.10 -13.21
N ARG A 35 13.94 0.87 -13.47
CA ARG A 35 15.07 0.59 -14.37
C ARG A 35 14.52 -0.27 -15.49
N ASP A 36 14.72 0.12 -16.73
CA ASP A 36 14.49 -0.82 -17.83
C ASP A 36 15.64 -1.86 -17.90
N LEU A 37 15.48 -2.88 -18.74
CA LEU A 37 16.52 -3.88 -19.01
C LEU A 37 17.77 -3.28 -19.68
N ARG A 38 17.72 -2.01 -20.10
CA ARG A 38 18.84 -1.24 -20.67
C ARG A 38 19.54 -0.36 -19.63
N GLY A 39 19.07 -0.35 -18.38
CA GLY A 39 19.62 0.45 -17.29
C GLY A 39 19.19 1.91 -17.28
N GLU A 40 18.28 2.32 -18.17
CA GLU A 40 17.72 3.67 -18.20
C GLU A 40 16.65 3.84 -17.10
N GLY A 41 16.74 4.98 -16.39
CA GLY A 41 15.83 5.31 -15.30
C GLY A 41 14.49 5.78 -15.85
N THR A 42 13.53 4.88 -16.01
CA THR A 42 12.27 5.17 -16.73
C THR A 42 11.25 5.96 -15.92
N SER A 43 11.34 5.97 -14.59
CA SER A 43 10.43 6.73 -13.73
C SER A 43 11.08 7.01 -12.40
N ARG A 44 11.17 8.29 -12.05
CA ARG A 44 11.46 8.79 -10.70
C ARG A 44 10.35 9.75 -10.33
N GLY A 45 9.65 9.44 -9.25
CA GLY A 45 8.58 10.28 -8.77
C GLY A 45 8.36 9.98 -7.30
N ARG A 46 8.43 11.03 -6.48
CA ARG A 46 7.95 10.99 -5.11
C ARG A 46 6.49 11.38 -5.14
N SER A 47 5.66 10.57 -4.52
CA SER A 47 4.24 10.87 -4.38
C SER A 47 3.81 10.52 -2.97
N THR A 48 2.88 11.32 -2.46
CA THR A 48 2.37 11.17 -1.11
C THR A 48 0.87 10.95 -1.19
N MET A 49 0.41 9.87 -0.59
CA MET A 49 -1.01 9.60 -0.42
C MET A 49 -1.40 9.86 1.03
N SER A 50 -2.59 10.43 1.23
CA SER A 50 -3.14 10.65 2.56
C SER A 50 -4.61 10.27 2.61
N VAL A 51 -5.02 9.72 3.74
CA VAL A 51 -6.42 9.35 3.96
C VAL A 51 -7.24 10.60 4.21
N VAL A 52 -6.76 11.49 5.09
CA VAL A 52 -7.42 12.77 5.37
C VAL A 52 -7.47 13.66 4.13
N GLY A 53 -6.45 13.62 3.27
CA GLY A 53 -6.45 14.36 2.01
C GLY A 53 -7.26 13.70 0.89
N GLY A 54 -7.87 12.54 1.12
CA GLY A 54 -8.70 11.84 0.12
C GLY A 54 -7.92 11.32 -1.10
N THR A 55 -6.60 11.29 -1.04
CA THR A 55 -5.72 10.83 -2.13
C THR A 55 -5.24 9.39 -1.94
N PHE A 56 -5.67 8.72 -0.88
CA PHE A 56 -5.28 7.34 -0.58
C PHE A 56 -5.79 6.36 -1.63
N GLN A 57 -4.84 5.67 -2.28
CA GLN A 57 -5.11 4.54 -3.15
C GLN A 57 -4.45 3.30 -2.54
N GLY A 58 -5.22 2.21 -2.38
CA GLY A 58 -4.70 0.96 -1.83
C GLY A 58 -3.59 0.30 -2.67
N ARG A 59 -3.36 0.82 -3.88
CA ARG A 59 -2.37 0.33 -4.83
C ARG A 59 -1.63 1.50 -5.47
N ILE A 60 -0.30 1.40 -5.56
CA ILE A 60 0.52 2.29 -6.38
C ILE A 60 0.58 1.69 -7.80
N PRO A 61 0.16 2.42 -8.86
CA PRO A 61 0.30 1.93 -10.22
C PRO A 61 1.78 1.86 -10.64
N CYS A 62 2.14 0.88 -11.47
CA CYS A 62 3.47 0.86 -12.08
C CYS A 62 3.52 1.84 -13.24
N HIS A 63 4.51 2.74 -13.27
CA HIS A 63 4.65 3.76 -14.32
C HIS A 63 5.39 3.25 -15.57
N HIS A 64 5.78 1.97 -15.61
CA HIS A 64 6.46 1.42 -16.78
C HIS A 64 5.45 1.24 -17.94
N PRO A 65 5.65 1.88 -19.10
CA PRO A 65 4.65 1.92 -20.17
C PRO A 65 4.34 0.54 -20.78
N GLN A 66 5.30 -0.38 -20.70
CA GLN A 66 5.16 -1.76 -21.18
C GLN A 66 4.83 -2.77 -20.07
N CYS A 67 4.54 -2.32 -18.84
CA CYS A 67 4.20 -3.22 -17.75
C CYS A 67 2.71 -3.56 -17.78
N HIS A 68 2.42 -4.85 -17.87
CA HIS A 68 1.07 -5.40 -17.86
C HIS A 68 0.81 -6.08 -16.52
N GLY A 69 -0.36 -5.82 -15.93
CA GLY A 69 -0.81 -6.43 -14.67
C GLY A 69 -0.05 -5.96 -13.41
N GLY A 70 0.95 -5.10 -13.54
CA GLY A 70 1.79 -4.65 -12.44
C GLY A 70 1.21 -3.56 -11.56
N GLY A 71 1.88 -3.31 -10.44
CA GLY A 71 1.53 -2.33 -9.42
C GLY A 71 1.86 -2.84 -8.02
N PHE A 72 1.82 -1.98 -7.01
CA PHE A 72 2.30 -2.29 -5.68
C PHE A 72 1.17 -2.19 -4.66
N GLU A 73 0.86 -3.29 -3.97
CA GLU A 73 -0.23 -3.39 -3.00
C GLU A 73 0.16 -2.78 -1.65
N ILE A 74 -0.07 -1.48 -1.47
CA ILE A 74 0.21 -0.79 -0.19
C ILE A 74 -0.84 -1.10 0.87
N GLU A 75 -2.09 -1.34 0.48
CA GLU A 75 -3.18 -1.65 1.40
C GLU A 75 -2.86 -2.84 2.32
N ARG A 76 -2.23 -3.89 1.78
CA ARG A 76 -1.82 -5.06 2.57
C ARG A 76 -0.74 -4.73 3.59
N ILE A 77 0.16 -3.80 3.25
CA ILE A 77 1.19 -3.31 4.18
C ILE A 77 0.53 -2.51 5.30
N VAL A 78 -0.42 -1.65 4.96
CA VAL A 78 -1.18 -0.88 5.96
C VAL A 78 -1.97 -1.81 6.88
N ASP A 79 -2.68 -2.81 6.35
CA ASP A 79 -3.40 -3.81 7.15
C ASP A 79 -2.47 -4.53 8.14
N GLN A 80 -1.29 -4.96 7.68
CA GLN A 80 -0.29 -5.56 8.55
C GLN A 80 0.21 -4.60 9.63
N MET A 81 0.46 -3.34 9.29
CA MET A 81 0.88 -2.33 10.25
C MET A 81 -0.20 -2.03 11.28
N VAL A 82 -1.47 -1.97 10.88
CA VAL A 82 -2.59 -1.80 11.82
C VAL A 82 -2.67 -2.99 12.78
N LYS A 83 -2.59 -4.22 12.27
CA LYS A 83 -2.58 -5.45 13.08
C LYS A 83 -1.39 -5.51 14.04
N ALA A 84 -0.22 -5.11 13.58
CA ALA A 84 1.00 -5.04 14.39
C ALA A 84 1.05 -3.79 15.29
N ARG A 85 0.09 -2.87 15.14
CA ARG A 85 0.05 -1.56 15.79
C ARG A 85 1.36 -0.76 15.59
N GLN A 86 1.91 -0.85 14.38
CA GLN A 86 3.14 -0.22 13.97
C GLN A 86 2.84 1.16 13.35
N GLU A 87 3.49 2.20 13.89
CA GLU A 87 3.28 3.59 13.46
C GLU A 87 4.01 3.90 12.17
N THR A 88 5.25 3.43 12.01
CA THR A 88 6.07 3.71 10.82
C THR A 88 6.64 2.44 10.24
N ARG A 89 6.58 2.30 8.91
CA ARG A 89 7.20 1.21 8.19
C ARG A 89 7.76 1.72 6.87
N GLU A 90 9.03 1.42 6.65
CA GLU A 90 9.70 1.61 5.37
C GLU A 90 9.98 0.25 4.73
N GLY A 91 10.06 0.22 3.41
CA GLY A 91 10.38 -0.98 2.68
C GLY A 91 10.51 -0.74 1.18
N VAL A 92 10.80 -1.83 0.47
CA VAL A 92 10.88 -1.83 -0.99
C VAL A 92 9.96 -2.91 -1.51
N LEU A 93 9.10 -2.57 -2.46
CA LEU A 93 8.30 -3.53 -3.22
C LEU A 93 8.84 -3.60 -4.64
N VAL A 94 8.82 -4.81 -5.20
CA VAL A 94 9.13 -5.05 -6.62
C VAL A 94 7.82 -5.26 -7.36
N CYS A 95 7.73 -4.75 -8.58
CA CYS A 95 6.53 -4.85 -9.38
C CYS A 95 6.29 -6.33 -9.74
N PRO A 96 5.13 -6.92 -9.39
CA PRO A 96 4.80 -8.29 -9.77
C PRO A 96 4.35 -8.42 -11.23
N GLY A 97 4.32 -7.31 -11.98
CA GLY A 97 3.91 -7.29 -13.37
C GLY A 97 4.96 -7.87 -14.31
N TRP A 98 4.60 -7.94 -15.59
CA TRP A 98 5.49 -8.40 -16.65
C TRP A 98 5.57 -7.38 -17.79
N ILE A 99 6.65 -7.43 -18.53
CA ILE A 99 6.97 -6.59 -19.68
C ILE A 99 6.94 -7.47 -20.92
N GLY A 100 6.31 -6.94 -21.97
CA GLY A 100 6.19 -7.61 -23.26
C GLY A 100 5.02 -8.59 -23.31
N ASP A 101 4.44 -8.71 -24.51
CA ASP A 101 3.20 -9.44 -24.75
C ASP A 101 3.44 -10.97 -24.83
N SER A 102 4.53 -11.39 -25.47
CA SER A 102 4.84 -12.81 -25.72
C SER A 102 5.83 -13.43 -24.73
N ASP A 103 6.88 -12.69 -24.34
CA ASP A 103 8.00 -13.24 -23.55
C ASP A 103 7.80 -13.12 -22.02
N ARG A 104 6.79 -12.32 -21.59
CA ARG A 104 6.42 -12.08 -20.18
C ARG A 104 7.63 -11.90 -19.25
N VAL A 105 8.55 -11.00 -19.62
CA VAL A 105 9.74 -10.73 -18.81
C VAL A 105 9.31 -10.05 -17.50
N PRO A 106 9.79 -10.46 -16.31
CA PRO A 106 9.38 -9.82 -15.06
C PRO A 106 9.74 -8.32 -15.05
N CYS A 107 8.82 -7.50 -14.57
CA CYS A 107 9.06 -6.07 -14.43
C CYS A 107 10.03 -5.83 -13.26
N VAL A 108 11.22 -5.32 -13.57
CA VAL A 108 12.27 -5.04 -12.56
C VAL A 108 12.11 -3.67 -11.88
N ASN A 109 10.97 -3.01 -12.07
CA ASN A 109 10.69 -1.76 -11.37
C ASN A 109 10.48 -1.99 -9.88
N GLY A 110 11.16 -1.20 -9.07
CA GLY A 110 10.97 -1.13 -7.63
C GLY A 110 10.23 0.13 -7.22
N VAL A 111 9.58 0.09 -6.07
CA VAL A 111 9.14 1.27 -5.35
C VAL A 111 9.65 1.19 -3.93
N SER A 112 10.35 2.23 -3.49
CA SER A 112 10.64 2.43 -2.08
C SER A 112 9.46 3.16 -1.46
N TYR A 113 8.95 2.67 -0.35
CA TYR A 113 7.79 3.27 0.31
C TYR A 113 8.08 3.50 1.78
N THR A 114 7.49 4.56 2.31
CA THR A 114 7.47 4.93 3.72
C THR A 114 6.02 5.18 4.09
N VAL A 115 5.47 4.33 4.95
CA VAL A 115 4.10 4.46 5.46
C VAL A 115 4.20 4.95 6.90
N VAL A 116 3.45 6.01 7.20
CA VAL A 116 3.28 6.56 8.54
C VAL A 116 1.79 6.52 8.88
N LEU A 117 1.42 5.74 9.89
CA LEU A 117 0.08 5.61 10.42
C LEU A 117 -0.05 6.44 11.71
N PHE A 118 -1.07 7.27 11.74
CA PHE A 118 -1.48 8.00 12.93
C PHE A 118 -2.65 7.27 13.56
N PHE A 119 -2.41 6.54 14.65
CA PHE A 119 -3.50 5.89 15.38
C PHE A 119 -4.32 6.90 16.20
N ARG A 120 -5.61 6.61 16.38
CA ARG A 120 -6.39 7.32 17.39
C ARG A 120 -5.83 6.99 18.78
N PRO A 121 -5.64 7.98 19.65
CA PRO A 121 -5.27 7.70 21.04
C PRO A 121 -6.38 6.81 21.62
N ARG A 122 -6.01 5.62 22.13
CA ARG A 122 -6.96 4.82 22.89
C ARG A 122 -7.46 5.69 24.05
N PRO A 123 -8.77 5.77 24.31
CA PRO A 123 -9.22 6.37 25.56
C PRO A 123 -8.48 5.67 26.70
N ARG A 124 -7.84 6.45 27.59
CA ARG A 124 -7.22 5.88 28.79
C ARG A 124 -8.29 5.03 29.47
N PRO A 125 -7.97 3.80 29.93
CA PRO A 125 -8.85 3.12 30.84
C PRO A 125 -9.04 4.06 32.04
N GLU A 126 -10.26 4.55 32.22
CA GLU A 126 -10.65 5.36 33.36
C GLU A 126 -10.35 4.49 34.58
N LYS A 127 -9.37 4.91 35.40
CA LYS A 127 -9.04 4.19 36.63
C LYS A 127 -10.35 4.09 37.43
N PRO A 128 -10.74 2.92 37.94
CA PRO A 128 -11.86 2.83 38.87
C PRO A 128 -11.50 3.75 40.05
N GLN A 129 -12.25 4.85 40.20
CA GLN A 129 -12.18 5.65 41.42
C GLN A 129 -12.64 4.75 42.56
N ARG A 130 -11.73 4.46 43.50
CA ARG A 130 -12.01 3.71 44.71
C ARG A 130 -11.70 4.59 45.90
#